data_AF-A0A966UKN3-F1
#
_entry.id   AF-A0A966UKN3-F1
#
_cell.length_a   1.000
_cell.length_b   1.000
_cell.length_c   1.000
_cell.angle_alpha   90.00
_cell.angle_beta   90.00
_cell.angle_gamma   90.00
#
_symmetry.space_group_name_H-M   'P 1'
#
loop_
_entity.id
_entity.type
_entity.pdbx_description
1 polymer ?
#
loop_
_entity_poly.entity_id
_entity_poly.type
_entity_poly.pdbx_seq_one_letter_code
_entity_poly.pdbx_strand_id
1 'polypeptide(L)' 'MRLQLALNVDDLDTAIDFYTKLFGVAPAKVKPGYANWAIENPPLKLVIFEGAGSHGTINHLG' A
#
# COMPACT_ATOMS: atom_id res chain seq x y z
N MET A 1 -6.29 4.70 17.63
CA MET A 1 -4.98 4.73 16.96
C MET A 1 -5.13 3.99 15.64
N ARG A 2 -4.61 4.53 14.53
CA ARG A 2 -4.66 3.87 13.21
C ARG A 2 -3.23 3.79 12.70
N LEU A 3 -2.76 2.59 12.41
CA LEU A 3 -1.40 2.37 11.90
C LEU A 3 -1.33 2.83 10.45
N GLN A 4 -0.24 3.49 10.06
CA GLN A 4 0.07 3.77 8.67
C GLN A 4 1.33 3.02 8.24
N LEU A 5 1.22 2.31 7.11
CA LEU A 5 2.32 1.57 6.50
C LEU A 5 2.53 2.07 5.06
N ALA A 6 3.75 2.50 4.75
CA ALA A 6 4.16 2.90 3.42
C ALA A 6 5.28 1.99 2.89
N LEU A 7 5.07 1.39 1.70
CA LEU A 7 6.01 0.44 1.10
C LEU A 7 6.36 0.85 -0.33
N ASN A 8 7.57 0.51 -0.76
CA ASN A 8 7.96 0.53 -2.18
C ASN A 8 7.80 -0.85 -2.79
N VAL A 9 7.35 -0.87 -4.04
CA VAL A 9 7.22 -2.08 -4.85
C VAL A 9 7.83 -1.85 -6.24
N ASP A 10 8.13 -2.95 -6.91
CA ASP A 10 8.67 -2.92 -8.27
C ASP A 10 7.58 -2.83 -9.33
N ASP A 11 6.38 -3.35 -9.00
CA ASP A 11 5.23 -3.42 -9.89
C ASP A 11 3.96 -3.09 -9.08
N LEU A 12 3.34 -1.96 -9.42
CA LEU A 12 2.18 -1.44 -8.71
C LEU A 12 0.94 -2.31 -8.91
N ASP A 13 0.74 -2.83 -10.12
CA ASP A 13 -0.46 -3.59 -10.47
C ASP A 13 -0.49 -4.92 -9.71
N THR A 14 0.66 -5.60 -9.64
CA THR A 14 0.87 -6.82 -8.85
C THR A 14 0.64 -6.56 -7.36
N ALA A 15 1.13 -5.43 -6.84
CA ALA A 15 0.90 -5.06 -5.45
C ALA A 15 -0.59 -4.75 -5.17
N ILE A 16 -1.26 -4.05 -6.09
CA ILE A 16 -2.70 -3.78 -5.98
C ILE A 16 -3.49 -5.09 -5.90
N ASP A 17 -3.21 -6.04 -6.79
CA ASP A 17 -3.86 -7.34 -6.80
C ASP A 17 -3.63 -8.12 -5.51
N PHE A 18 -2.39 -8.16 -5.02
CA PHE A 18 -2.03 -8.85 -3.80
C PHE A 18 -2.72 -8.25 -2.57
N TYR A 19 -2.59 -6.93 -2.34
CA TYR A 19 -3.13 -6.30 -1.14
C TYR A 19 -4.66 -6.19 -1.16
N THR A 20 -5.27 -6.08 -2.34
CA THR A 20 -6.73 -6.16 -2.47
C THR A 20 -7.24 -7.53 -2.06
N LYS A 21 -6.56 -8.62 -2.48
CA LYS A 21 -6.92 -9.98 -2.05
C LYS A 21 -6.65 -10.22 -0.56
N LEU A 22 -5.52 -9.73 -0.05
CA LEU A 22 -5.13 -9.91 1.35
C LEU A 22 -6.13 -9.29 2.32
N PHE A 23 -6.59 -8.07 2.03
CA PHE A 23 -7.50 -7.34 2.92
C PHE A 23 -8.97 -7.44 2.51
N GLY A 24 -9.28 -7.96 1.32
CA GLY A 24 -10.64 -7.97 0.78
C GLY A 24 -11.19 -6.55 0.52
N VAL A 25 -10.31 -5.56 0.37
CA VAL A 25 -10.64 -4.14 0.23
C VAL A 25 -9.95 -3.58 -1.00
N ALA A 26 -10.71 -2.95 -1.89
CA ALA A 26 -10.17 -2.25 -3.06
C ALA A 26 -9.38 -0.98 -2.65
N PRO A 27 -8.39 -0.54 -3.45
CA PRO A 27 -7.69 0.71 -3.17
C PRO A 27 -8.67 1.89 -3.18
N ALA A 28 -8.55 2.75 -2.19
CA ALA A 28 -9.32 4.00 -2.11
C ALA A 28 -8.84 5.04 -3.13
N LYS A 29 -7.58 4.93 -3.60
CA LYS A 29 -7.03 5.78 -4.65
C LYS A 29 -5.92 5.05 -5.40
N VAL A 30 -5.94 5.19 -6.73
CA VAL A 30 -4.87 4.74 -7.63
C VAL A 30 -4.43 5.92 -8.50
N LYS A 31 -3.13 6.06 -8.71
CA LYS A 31 -2.47 6.99 -9.62
C LYS A 31 -1.24 6.29 -10.23
N PRO A 32 -0.68 6.79 -11.34
CA PRO A 32 0.61 6.29 -11.83
C PRO A 32 1.65 6.26 -10.70
N GLY A 33 2.24 5.09 -10.45
CA GLY A 33 3.23 4.86 -9.41
C GLY A 33 2.72 4.86 -7.96
N TYR A 34 1.40 4.87 -7.72
CA TYR A 34 0.83 5.04 -6.38
C TYR A 34 -0.53 4.38 -6.16
N ALA A 35 -0.70 3.72 -5.02
CA ALA A 35 -2.01 3.31 -4.53
C ALA A 35 -2.13 3.47 -3.01
N ASN A 36 -3.36 3.65 -2.52
CA ASN A 36 -3.61 3.59 -1.08
C ASN A 36 -4.93 2.89 -0.73
N TRP A 37 -4.97 2.32 0.47
CA TRP A 37 -6.14 1.67 1.05
C TRP A 37 -6.53 2.36 2.36
N ALA A 38 -7.79 2.17 2.75
CA ALA A 38 -8.27 2.44 4.09
C ALA A 38 -8.95 1.17 4.59
N ILE A 39 -8.27 0.43 5.45
CA ILE A 39 -8.73 -0.86 5.98
C ILE A 39 -9.28 -0.60 7.38
N GLU A 40 -10.51 -1.06 7.62
CA GLU A 40 -11.21 -0.80 8.88
C GLU A 40 -10.80 -1.78 9.98
N ASN A 41 -10.58 -3.05 9.62
CA ASN A 41 -10.20 -4.09 10.57
C ASN A 41 -9.10 -5.01 9.97
N PRO A 42 -7.85 -4.94 10.46
CA PRO A 42 -7.36 -4.00 11.47
C PRO A 42 -7.34 -2.54 10.95
N PRO A 43 -7.48 -1.52 11.82
CA PRO A 43 -7.38 -0.13 11.39
C PRO A 43 -6.00 0.21 10.80
N LEU A 44 -5.92 0.22 9.46
CA LEU A 44 -4.67 0.38 8.71
C LEU A 44 -4.86 1.34 7.52
N LYS A 45 -3.95 2.32 7.42
CA LYS A 45 -3.71 3.08 6.20
C LYS A 45 -2.51 2.46 5.47
N LEU A 46 -2.75 1.71 4.41
CA LEU A 46 -1.70 1.20 3.54
C LEU A 46 -1.47 2.17 2.38
N VAL A 47 -0.20 2.46 2.09
CA VAL A 47 0.24 3.29 0.97
C VAL A 47 1.35 2.55 0.23
N ILE A 48 1.20 2.40 -1.08
CA ILE A 48 2.18 1.73 -1.95
C ILE A 48 2.69 2.74 -2.97
N PHE A 49 4.00 2.76 -3.16
CA PHE A 49 4.69 3.53 -4.18
C PHE A 49 5.47 2.59 -5.10
N GLU A 50 5.39 2.79 -6.40
CA GLU A 50 6.23 2.09 -7.37
C GLU A 50 7.38 3.00 -7.80
N GLY A 51 8.60 2.43 -7.86
CA GLY A 51 9.79 3.13 -8.32
C GLY A 51 10.41 4.15 -7.35
N ALA A 52 9.92 4.27 -6.11
CA ALA A 52 10.42 5.24 -5.12
C ALA A 52 11.45 4.64 -4.14
N GLY A 53 12.63 4.23 -4.59
CA GLY A 53 13.76 3.84 -3.71
C GLY A 53 14.21 2.38 -3.83
N SER A 54 15.08 1.92 -2.92
CA SER A 54 15.61 0.54 -2.92
C SER A 54 14.54 -0.49 -2.52
N HIS A 55 14.51 -1.63 -3.21
CA HIS A 55 13.60 -2.76 -2.97
C HIS A 55 13.42 -3.07 -1.47
N GLY A 56 12.16 -3.26 -1.04
CA GLY A 56 11.85 -3.83 0.28
C GLY A 56 12.05 -2.91 1.50
N THR A 57 12.34 -1.62 1.32
CA THR A 57 12.46 -0.70 2.46
C THR A 57 11.11 -0.13 2.88
N ILE A 58 10.79 -0.23 4.19
CA ILE A 58 9.67 0.49 4.81
C ILE A 58 9.98 2.00 4.72
N ASN A 59 9.11 2.76 4.03
CA ASN A 59 9.31 4.20 3.87
C ASN A 59 8.95 4.98 5.13
N HIS A 60 8.02 4.47 5.93
CA HIS A 60 7.56 5.07 7.18
C HIS A 60 6.69 4.08 7.97
N LEU A 61 6.89 4.03 9.28
CA LEU A 61 6.00 3.36 10.24
C LEU A 61 5.56 4.40 11.27
N GLY A 62 4.27 4.73 11.29
CA GLY A 62 3.69 5.74 12.19
C GLY A 62 2.24 5.47 12.54
#